data_AF-A0A6N6SJ18-F1
#
_entry.id   AF-A0A6N6SJ18-F1
#
_cell.length_a   1.000
_cell.length_b   1.000
_cell.length_c   1.000
_cell.angle_alpha   90.00
_cell.angle_beta   90.00
_cell.angle_gamma   90.00
#
_symmetry.space_group_name_H-M   'P 1'
#
loop_
_entity.id
_entity.type
_entity.pdbx_description
1 polymer ?
#
loop_
_entity_poly.entity_id
_entity_poly.type
_entity_poly.pdbx_seq_one_letter_code
_entity_poly.pdbx_strand_id
1 'polypeptide(L)'
;MTPWYSTTEVEKKWYVVDASGKVLGRLATEVACIIRGKRKPEYSPNADTGDFVVVINADKVIVTGKRAELKVYKHHSGYPGGLKEKMYGDLIKTKPEFVIEHAVKGMLPKTRLGKKIFHHLKVYRGSEHPHSAQKPELISI
;
A
#
# COMPACT_ATOMS: atom_id res chain seq x y z
N MET A 1 -0.08 33.61 2.97
CA MET A 1 1.15 32.78 2.90
C MET A 1 0.78 31.43 3.49
N THR A 2 0.80 30.34 2.72
CA THR A 2 0.48 29.01 3.25
C THR A 2 1.52 28.61 4.29
N PRO A 3 1.11 28.17 5.50
CA PRO A 3 2.05 27.71 6.52
C PRO A 3 2.78 26.46 6.03
N TRP A 4 4.08 26.38 6.35
CA TRP A 4 4.89 25.18 6.10
C TRP A 4 4.88 24.33 7.37
N TYR A 5 4.38 23.11 7.26
CA TYR A 5 4.29 22.18 8.40
C TYR A 5 5.58 21.36 8.53
N SER A 6 6.12 21.28 9.75
CA SER A 6 7.26 20.40 10.06
C SER A 6 6.77 19.00 10.43
N THR A 7 7.58 17.96 10.15
CA THR A 7 7.22 16.55 10.40
C THR A 7 6.81 16.26 11.85
N THR A 8 7.34 17.01 12.81
CA THR A 8 7.07 16.81 14.24
C THR A 8 5.68 17.27 14.67
N GLU A 9 5.03 18.14 13.87
CA GLU A 9 3.77 18.78 14.22
C GLU A 9 2.54 18.03 13.70
N VAL A 10 2.74 17.05 12.81
CA VAL A 10 1.63 16.40 12.11
C VAL A 10 1.16 15.17 12.87
N GLU A 11 -0.08 15.21 13.36
CA GLU A 11 -0.75 14.05 13.94
C GLU A 11 -1.02 13.00 12.87
N LYS A 12 -0.56 11.76 13.12
CA LYS A 12 -0.76 10.62 12.23
C LYS A 12 -1.89 9.74 12.75
N LYS A 13 -2.93 9.59 11.94
CA LYS A 13 -4.04 8.70 12.21
C LYS A 13 -3.75 7.31 11.67
N TRP A 14 -4.49 6.34 12.18
CA TRP A 14 -4.48 4.97 11.69
C TRP A 14 -5.81 4.68 11.02
N TYR A 15 -5.75 4.09 9.82
CA TYR A 15 -6.92 3.68 9.09
C TYR A 15 -6.90 2.18 8.81
N VAL A 16 -8.06 1.55 8.83
CA VAL A 16 -8.26 0.18 8.37
C VAL A 16 -9.09 0.18 7.10
N VAL A 17 -8.62 -0.56 6.10
CA VAL A 17 -9.25 -0.73 4.79
C VAL A 17 -9.45 -2.21 4.51
N ASP A 18 -10.69 -2.60 4.20
CA ASP A 18 -11.00 -3.95 3.74
C ASP A 18 -10.75 -4.08 2.23
N ALA A 19 -9.86 -5.00 1.83
CA ALA A 19 -9.57 -5.27 0.42
C ALA A 19 -10.56 -6.25 -0.24
N SER A 20 -11.47 -6.84 0.53
CA SER A 20 -12.45 -7.81 0.02
C SER A 20 -13.33 -7.20 -1.08
N GLY A 21 -13.32 -7.83 -2.26
CA GLY A 21 -14.15 -7.40 -3.40
C GLY A 21 -13.69 -6.11 -4.08
N LYS A 22 -12.57 -5.50 -3.64
CA LYS A 22 -12.05 -4.26 -4.21
C LYS A 22 -11.11 -4.52 -5.37
N VAL A 23 -11.14 -3.63 -6.36
CA VAL A 23 -10.22 -3.70 -7.51
C VAL A 23 -8.83 -3.23 -7.07
N LEU A 24 -7.82 -4.08 -7.23
CA LEU A 24 -6.44 -3.86 -6.78
C LEU A 24 -5.91 -2.45 -7.11
N GLY A 25 -6.10 -2.00 -8.35
CA GLY A 25 -5.58 -0.70 -8.78
C GLY A 25 -6.24 0.48 -8.07
N ARG A 26 -7.58 0.46 -7.95
CA ARG A 26 -8.34 1.55 -7.30
C ARG A 26 -8.01 1.62 -5.81
N LEU A 27 -7.98 0.46 -5.15
CA LEU A 27 -7.58 0.36 -3.75
C LEU A 27 -6.16 0.89 -3.54
N ALA A 28 -5.20 0.48 -4.37
CA ALA A 28 -3.82 0.94 -4.25
C ALA A 28 -3.66 2.45 -4.43
N THR A 29 -4.45 3.07 -5.34
CA THR A 29 -4.40 4.52 -5.56
C THR A 29 -4.87 5.30 -4.34
N GLU A 30 -6.00 4.90 -3.77
CA GLU A 30 -6.54 5.57 -2.59
C GLU A 30 -5.64 5.39 -1.37
N VAL A 31 -5.13 4.17 -1.16
CA VAL A 31 -4.17 3.87 -0.09
C VAL A 31 -2.89 4.70 -0.27
N ALA A 32 -2.35 4.82 -1.49
CA ALA A 32 -1.17 5.64 -1.74
C ALA A 32 -1.42 7.13 -1.49
N CYS A 33 -2.63 7.64 -1.78
CA CYS A 33 -3.00 9.03 -1.49
C CYS A 33 -3.06 9.31 0.02
N ILE A 34 -3.63 8.38 0.80
CA ILE A 34 -3.72 8.48 2.27
C ILE A 34 -2.33 8.44 2.89
N ILE A 35 -1.53 7.44 2.51
CA ILE A 35 -0.17 7.25 3.03
C ILE A 35 0.75 8.41 2.64
N ARG A 36 0.50 9.08 1.53
CA ARG A 36 1.24 10.29 1.13
C ARG A 36 0.79 11.55 1.89
N GLY A 37 -0.35 11.52 2.56
CA GLY A 37 -0.93 12.67 3.26
C GLY A 37 -1.69 13.63 2.35
N LYS A 38 -1.94 13.27 1.08
CA LYS A 38 -2.60 14.17 0.10
C LYS A 38 -4.04 14.56 0.46
N ARG A 39 -4.68 13.81 1.35
CA ARG A 39 -6.03 14.12 1.85
C ARG A 39 -6.02 15.17 2.96
N LYS A 40 -4.85 15.50 3.54
CA LYS A 40 -4.73 16.54 4.55
C LYS A 40 -4.43 17.89 3.92
N PRO A 41 -5.02 18.98 4.43
CA PRO A 41 -4.68 20.34 4.00
C PRO A 41 -3.23 20.73 4.33
N GLU A 42 -2.63 20.05 5.32
CA GLU A 42 -1.26 20.26 5.81
C GLU A 42 -0.19 19.58 4.94
N TYR A 43 -0.59 19.03 3.77
CA TYR A 43 0.32 18.29 2.90
C TYR A 43 1.49 19.16 2.42
N SER A 44 2.69 18.80 2.82
CA SER A 44 3.93 19.33 2.26
C SER A 44 4.70 18.24 1.50
N PRO A 45 5.14 18.47 0.24
CA PRO A 45 5.84 17.45 -0.55
C PRO A 45 7.18 16.98 0.01
N ASN A 46 7.83 17.80 0.84
CA ASN A 46 9.16 17.51 1.42
C ASN A 46 9.08 16.83 2.79
N ALA A 47 7.91 16.85 3.43
CA ALA A 47 7.69 16.35 4.77
C ALA A 47 6.81 15.11 4.76
N ASP A 48 6.92 14.29 5.80
CA ASP A 48 6.10 13.11 5.98
C ASP A 48 4.84 13.43 6.79
N THR A 49 3.75 13.75 6.08
CA THR A 49 2.44 14.13 6.65
C THR A 49 1.41 12.99 6.57
N GLY A 50 1.85 11.83 6.08
CA GLY A 50 1.00 10.68 5.78
C GLY A 50 0.47 9.94 6.99
N ASP A 51 -0.70 9.33 6.82
CA ASP A 51 -1.33 8.46 7.82
C ASP A 51 -0.92 7.01 7.64
N PHE A 52 -1.10 6.22 8.71
CA PHE A 52 -0.93 4.77 8.68
C PHE A 52 -2.16 4.11 8.09
N VAL A 53 -1.94 3.11 7.22
CA VAL A 53 -3.04 2.34 6.61
C VAL A 53 -2.77 0.87 6.81
N VAL A 54 -3.74 0.21 7.41
CA VAL A 54 -3.82 -1.23 7.60
C VAL A 54 -4.81 -1.79 6.59
N VAL A 55 -4.32 -2.62 5.66
CA VAL A 55 -5.16 -3.33 4.69
C VAL A 55 -5.38 -4.75 5.19
N ILE A 56 -6.64 -5.14 5.33
CA ILE A 56 -7.06 -6.49 5.72
C ILE A 56 -7.67 -7.24 4.52
N ASN A 57 -7.77 -8.58 4.62
CA ASN A 57 -8.32 -9.44 3.58
C ASN A 57 -7.60 -9.31 2.22
N ALA A 58 -6.28 -9.20 2.24
CA ALA A 58 -5.48 -8.99 1.03
C ALA A 58 -5.62 -10.11 -0.02
N ASP A 59 -6.01 -11.32 0.41
CA ASP A 59 -6.25 -12.47 -0.45
C ASP A 59 -7.53 -12.36 -1.30
N LYS A 60 -8.50 -11.54 -0.87
CA LYS A 60 -9.81 -11.35 -1.52
C LYS A 60 -9.84 -10.16 -2.50
N VAL A 61 -8.68 -9.61 -2.84
CA VAL A 61 -8.57 -8.51 -3.79
C VAL A 61 -8.87 -8.99 -5.21
N ILE A 62 -9.63 -8.19 -5.96
CA ILE A 62 -10.05 -8.53 -7.32
C ILE A 62 -9.14 -7.85 -8.35
N VAL A 63 -8.81 -8.58 -9.41
CA VAL A 63 -8.21 -8.03 -10.62
C VAL A 63 -9.16 -8.30 -11.79
N THR A 64 -9.41 -7.28 -12.61
CA THR A 64 -10.35 -7.36 -13.72
C THR A 64 -9.74 -8.00 -14.97
N GLY A 65 -10.58 -8.70 -15.75
CA GLY A 65 -10.22 -9.33 -17.03
C GLY A 65 -9.25 -10.51 -16.88
N LYS A 66 -8.51 -10.82 -17.95
CA LYS A 66 -7.54 -11.95 -18.01
C LYS A 66 -6.24 -11.71 -17.21
N ARG A 67 -6.18 -10.63 -16.44
CA ARG A 67 -4.97 -10.24 -15.68
C ARG A 67 -4.66 -11.20 -14.52
N ALA A 68 -5.66 -11.90 -13.99
CA ALA A 68 -5.45 -12.90 -12.96
C ALA A 68 -4.54 -14.04 -13.45
N GLU A 69 -4.63 -14.40 -14.73
CA GLU A 69 -3.88 -15.49 -15.35
C GLU A 69 -2.59 -14.99 -16.03
N LEU A 70 -2.70 -13.88 -16.78
CA LEU A 70 -1.62 -13.41 -17.66
C LEU A 70 -0.57 -12.55 -16.93
N LYS A 71 -0.86 -12.05 -15.73
CA LYS A 71 0.05 -11.13 -15.05
C LYS A 71 1.21 -11.88 -14.42
N VAL A 72 2.41 -11.57 -14.90
CA VAL A 72 3.67 -12.13 -14.41
C VAL A 72 4.46 -11.07 -13.66
N TYR A 73 4.91 -11.42 -12.45
CA TYR A 73 5.83 -10.62 -11.65
C TYR A 73 7.24 -11.14 -11.87
N LYS A 74 8.13 -10.24 -12.32
CA LYS A 74 9.52 -10.58 -12.64
C LYS A 74 10.47 -9.99 -11.60
N HIS A 75 11.48 -10.76 -11.23
CA HIS A 75 12.57 -10.34 -10.37
C HIS A 75 13.87 -10.92 -10.90
N HIS A 76 14.90 -10.09 -11.05
CA HIS A 76 16.20 -10.51 -11.54
C HIS A 76 17.23 -10.42 -10.41
N SER A 77 18.02 -11.48 -10.22
CA SER A 77 19.03 -11.52 -9.16
C SER A 77 20.30 -10.71 -9.49
N GLY A 78 20.54 -10.43 -10.78
CA GLY A 78 21.75 -9.75 -11.27
C GLY A 78 22.77 -10.68 -11.93
N TYR A 79 22.65 -11.99 -11.74
CA TYR A 79 23.51 -13.00 -12.37
C TYR A 79 22.94 -13.48 -13.72
N PRO A 80 23.78 -13.97 -14.65
CA PRO A 80 23.31 -14.63 -15.88
C PRO A 80 22.32 -15.76 -15.56
N GLY A 81 21.18 -15.79 -16.27
CA GLY A 81 20.10 -16.77 -15.99
C GLY A 81 19.30 -16.51 -14.70
N GLY A 82 19.53 -15.38 -14.02
CA GLY A 82 18.93 -15.06 -12.72
C GLY A 82 17.50 -14.53 -12.74
N LEU A 83 16.77 -14.65 -13.87
CA LEU A 83 15.40 -14.18 -14.01
C LEU A 83 14.44 -15.15 -13.31
N LYS A 84 13.70 -14.64 -12.31
CA LYS A 84 12.63 -15.36 -11.62
C LYS A 84 11.31 -14.73 -11.99
N GLU A 85 10.39 -15.56 -12.45
CA GLU A 85 9.04 -15.16 -12.83
C GLU A 85 8.03 -15.87 -11.92
N LYS A 86 7.00 -15.14 -11.47
CA LYS A 86 5.89 -15.68 -10.70
C LYS A 86 4.57 -15.18 -11.26
N MET A 87 3.63 -16.09 -11.46
CA MET A 87 2.28 -15.72 -11.88
C MET A 87 1.50 -15.09 -10.72
N TYR A 88 0.58 -14.19 -11.06
CA TYR A 88 -0.33 -13.58 -10.09
C TYR A 88 -1.12 -14.63 -9.29
N GLY A 89 -1.65 -15.65 -9.98
CA GLY A 89 -2.41 -16.73 -9.35
C GLY A 89 -1.64 -17.52 -8.28
N ASP A 90 -0.31 -17.66 -8.43
CA ASP A 90 0.53 -18.30 -7.41
C ASP A 90 0.87 -17.34 -6.27
N LEU A 91 1.08 -16.06 -6.59
CA LEU A 91 1.38 -15.03 -5.60
C LEU A 91 0.21 -14.77 -4.67
N ILE A 92 -1.02 -14.73 -5.15
CA ILE A 92 -2.18 -14.49 -4.29
C ILE A 92 -2.39 -15.64 -3.28
N LYS A 93 -2.01 -16.87 -3.65
CA LYS A 93 -2.09 -18.05 -2.75
C LYS A 93 -0.96 -18.07 -1.73
N THR A 94 0.25 -17.72 -2.14
CA THR A 94 1.46 -17.84 -1.31
C THR A 94 1.74 -16.61 -0.47
N LYS A 95 1.63 -15.41 -1.06
CA LYS A 95 1.97 -14.10 -0.48
C LYS A 95 1.05 -13.01 -1.02
N PRO A 96 -0.25 -13.00 -0.65
CA PRO A 96 -1.20 -11.98 -1.11
C PRO A 96 -0.79 -10.56 -0.70
N GLU A 97 -0.08 -10.40 0.41
CA GLU A 97 0.40 -9.11 0.91
C GLU A 97 1.31 -8.43 -0.11
N PHE A 98 2.21 -9.22 -0.73
CA PHE A 98 3.15 -8.73 -1.73
C PHE A 98 2.45 -8.08 -2.94
N VAL A 99 1.29 -8.58 -3.33
CA VAL A 99 0.53 -8.06 -4.48
C VAL A 99 0.10 -6.61 -4.23
N ILE A 100 -0.44 -6.33 -3.05
CA ILE A 100 -0.91 -5.00 -2.64
C ILE A 100 0.28 -4.10 -2.36
N GLU A 101 1.27 -4.58 -1.60
CA GLU A 101 2.50 -3.84 -1.33
C GLU A 101 3.20 -3.40 -2.62
N HIS A 102 3.33 -4.31 -3.60
CA HIS A 102 3.97 -4.00 -4.87
C HIS A 102 3.16 -2.98 -5.68
N ALA A 103 1.84 -3.07 -5.66
CA ALA A 103 0.97 -2.10 -6.31
C ALA A 103 1.10 -0.70 -5.69
N VAL A 104 1.01 -0.59 -4.36
CA VAL A 104 1.12 0.69 -3.63
C VAL A 104 2.52 1.28 -3.78
N LYS A 105 3.57 0.46 -3.64
CA LYS A 105 4.97 0.89 -3.82
C LYS A 105 5.22 1.47 -5.21
N GLY A 106 4.57 0.94 -6.24
CA GLY A 106 4.63 1.48 -7.60
C GLY A 106 3.99 2.87 -7.75
N MET A 107 3.05 3.23 -6.87
CA MET A 107 2.35 4.53 -6.89
C MET A 107 3.03 5.61 -6.03
N LEU A 108 4.01 5.24 -5.21
CA LEU A 108 4.76 6.18 -4.38
C LEU A 108 5.96 6.80 -5.11
N PRO A 109 6.39 8.02 -4.72
CA PRO A 109 7.61 8.63 -5.26
C PRO A 109 8.82 7.73 -5.02
N LYS A 110 9.66 7.52 -6.04
CA LYS A 110 10.88 6.68 -5.94
C LYS A 110 12.05 7.43 -5.28
N THR A 111 11.81 8.02 -4.11
CA THR A 111 12.77 8.84 -3.36
C THR A 111 13.04 8.23 -1.98
N ARG A 112 14.01 8.79 -1.23
CA ARG A 112 14.26 8.39 0.16
C ARG A 112 13.02 8.59 1.05
N LEU A 113 12.29 9.69 0.84
CA LEU A 113 11.04 9.97 1.54
C LEU A 113 9.95 8.95 1.20
N GLY A 114 9.78 8.62 -0.08
CA GLY A 114 8.80 7.61 -0.50
C GLY A 114 9.06 6.22 0.10
N LYS A 115 10.34 5.85 0.27
CA LYS A 115 10.71 4.62 1.00
C LYS A 115 10.31 4.68 2.47
N LYS A 116 10.47 5.82 3.14
CA LYS A 116 10.02 6.02 4.54
C LYS A 116 8.50 5.89 4.65
N ILE A 117 7.80 6.64 3.80
CA ILE A 117 6.34 6.68 3.71
C ILE A 117 5.76 5.27 3.45
N PHE A 118 6.41 4.45 2.64
CA PHE A 118 5.97 3.08 2.37
C PHE A 118 5.84 2.23 3.66
N HIS A 119 6.63 2.50 4.70
CA HIS A 119 6.54 1.77 5.96
C HIS A 119 5.25 2.05 6.75
N HIS A 120 4.49 3.08 6.38
CA HIS A 120 3.16 3.35 6.94
C HIS A 120 2.09 2.37 6.46
N LEU A 121 2.34 1.66 5.34
CA LEU A 121 1.48 0.58 4.89
C LEU A 121 1.70 -0.67 5.76
N LYS A 122 0.61 -1.26 6.24
CA LYS A 122 0.57 -2.61 6.83
C LYS A 122 -0.45 -3.42 6.04
N VAL A 123 -0.05 -4.59 5.53
CA VAL A 123 -0.95 -5.46 4.77
C VAL A 123 -1.03 -6.80 5.47
N TYR A 124 -2.25 -7.29 5.67
CA TYR A 124 -2.53 -8.57 6.28
C TYR A 124 -3.39 -9.41 5.35
N ARG A 125 -3.07 -10.70 5.27
CA ARG A 125 -3.90 -11.69 4.58
C ARG A 125 -5.27 -11.83 5.23
N GLY A 126 -5.31 -11.98 6.56
CA GLY A 126 -6.55 -12.20 7.30
C GLY A 126 -7.33 -10.92 7.59
N SER A 127 -8.46 -11.08 8.29
CA SER A 127 -9.28 -9.97 8.79
C SER A 127 -8.72 -9.33 10.06
N GLU A 128 -7.83 -10.04 10.76
CA GLU A 128 -7.24 -9.59 12.01
C GLU A 128 -5.90 -8.87 11.80
N HIS A 129 -5.64 -7.89 12.66
CA HIS A 129 -4.39 -7.13 12.68
C HIS A 129 -3.97 -6.86 14.14
N PRO A 130 -2.67 -6.89 14.48
CA PRO A 130 -2.18 -6.71 15.85
C PRO A 130 -2.23 -5.25 16.34
N HIS A 131 -2.71 -4.31 15.51
CA HIS A 131 -2.64 -2.87 15.78
C HIS A 131 -3.88 -2.29 16.48
N SER A 132 -4.66 -3.11 17.18
CA SER A 132 -5.86 -2.65 17.91
C SER A 132 -5.58 -1.56 18.95
N ALA A 133 -4.37 -1.54 19.54
CA ALA A 133 -3.96 -0.52 20.50
C ALA A 133 -3.92 0.91 19.92
N GLN A 134 -3.79 1.05 18.60
CA GLN A 134 -3.69 2.32 17.90
C GLN A 134 -5.05 2.92 17.52
N LYS A 135 -6.17 2.25 17.88
CA LYS A 135 -7.56 2.66 17.60
C LYS A 135 -7.77 3.12 16.15
N PRO A 136 -7.54 2.24 15.16
CA PRO A 136 -7.71 2.60 13.77
C PRO A 136 -9.16 2.96 13.43
N GLU A 137 -9.33 4.01 12.62
CA GLU A 137 -10.61 4.41 12.05
C GLU A 137 -10.91 3.57 10.79
N LEU A 138 -12.14 3.06 10.65
CA LEU A 138 -12.54 2.33 9.46
C LEU A 138 -12.84 3.30 8.32
N ILE A 139 -12.12 3.16 7.19
CA ILE A 139 -12.43 3.91 5.96
C ILE A 139 -13.05 2.95 4.95
N SER A 140 -14.23 3.30 4.45
CA SER A 140 -14.80 2.66 3.26
C SER A 140 -14.26 3.33 1.99
N ILE A 141 -13.59 2.54 1.15
CA ILE A 141 -13.02 2.94 -0.16
C ILE A 141 -13.74 2.20 -1.28
#